data_AF-A3X244-F1
#
_entry.id   AF-A3X244-F1
#
_cell.length_a   1.000
_cell.length_b   1.000
_cell.length_c   1.000
_cell.angle_alpha   90.00
_cell.angle_beta   90.00
_cell.angle_gamma   90.00
#
_symmetry.space_group_name_H-M   'P 1'
#
loop_
_entity.id
_entity.type
_entity.pdbx_description
1 polymer ?
#
loop_
_entity_poly.entity_id
_entity_poly.type
_entity_poly.pdbx_seq_one_letter_code
_entity_poly.pdbx_strand_id
1 'polypeptide(L)' 'MFDAELIAVMRGALEQATLDVRPDPSTQALMAERILQSAANGTRSQETFRIVATEAAADSERLQVLNSPHP' A
#
# COMPACT_ATOMS: atom_id res chain seq x y z
N MET A 1 -14.33 -12.07 -7.68
CA MET A 1 -14.90 -10.93 -6.94
C MET A 1 -14.40 -11.05 -5.51
N PHE A 2 -13.97 -9.96 -4.87
CA PHE A 2 -13.52 -10.01 -3.48
C PHE A 2 -14.73 -10.09 -2.53
N ASP A 3 -14.64 -10.95 -1.53
CA ASP A 3 -15.66 -11.11 -0.51
C ASP A 3 -15.59 -9.95 0.50
N ALA A 4 -16.70 -9.67 1.20
CA ALA A 4 -16.77 -8.56 2.16
C ALA A 4 -15.73 -8.66 3.29
N GLU A 5 -15.41 -9.89 3.73
CA GLU A 5 -14.36 -10.15 4.73
C GLU A 5 -12.99 -9.72 4.21
N LEU A 6 -12.64 -10.13 2.99
CA LEU A 6 -11.36 -9.78 2.38
C LEU A 6 -11.25 -8.26 2.14
N ILE A 7 -12.35 -7.61 1.76
CA ILE A 7 -12.41 -6.14 1.64
C ILE A 7 -12.13 -5.46 2.99
N ALA A 8 -12.72 -5.97 4.08
CA ALA A 8 -12.48 -5.43 5.42
C ALA A 8 -11.01 -5.59 5.85
N VAL A 9 -10.40 -6.75 5.55
CA VAL A 9 -8.98 -7.03 5.82
C VAL A 9 -8.07 -6.09 5.02
N MET A 10 -8.31 -5.91 3.72
CA MET A 10 -7.55 -5.01 2.86
C MET A 10 -7.64 -3.56 3.34
N ARG A 11 -8.85 -3.09 3.70
CA ARG A 11 -9.05 -1.75 4.27
C ARG A 11 -8.30 -1.58 5.59
N GLY A 12 -8.43 -2.54 6.50
CA GLY A 12 -7.74 -2.49 7.80
C GLY A 12 -6.22 -2.44 7.64
N ALA A 13 -5.67 -3.17 6.68
CA ALA A 13 -4.24 -3.12 6.35
C ALA A 13 -3.82 -1.74 5.80
N LEU A 14 -4.60 -1.17 4.86
CA LEU A 14 -4.33 0.14 4.28
C LEU A 14 -4.42 1.27 5.33
N GLU A 15 -5.43 1.24 6.20
CA GLU A 15 -5.61 2.21 7.28
C GLU A 15 -4.41 2.17 8.25
N GLN A 16 -3.97 0.97 8.65
CA GLN A 16 -2.79 0.80 9.49
C GLN A 16 -1.49 1.29 8.82
N ALA A 17 -1.25 0.91 7.56
CA ALA A 17 -0.06 1.35 6.83
C ALA A 17 -0.04 2.87 6.62
N THR A 18 -1.21 3.48 6.40
CA THR A 18 -1.34 4.94 6.25
C THR A 18 -1.01 5.67 7.55
N LEU A 19 -1.39 5.13 8.71
CA LEU A 19 -1.02 5.70 10.01
C LEU A 19 0.48 5.63 10.28
N ASP A 20 1.13 4.56 9.82
CA ASP A 20 2.56 4.30 10.03
C ASP A 20 3.44 5.23 9.17
N VAL A 21 3.11 5.35 7.88
CA VAL A 21 3.95 6.05 6.89
C VAL A 21 3.50 7.48 6.58
N ARG A 22 2.23 7.82 6.84
CA ARG A 22 1.62 9.13 6.50
C ARG A 22 1.86 9.56 5.04
N PRO A 23 1.50 8.71 4.06
CA PRO A 23 1.73 8.97 2.64
C PRO A 23 0.91 10.16 2.13
N ASP A 24 1.36 10.77 1.02
CA ASP A 24 0.52 11.67 0.24
C ASP A 24 -0.60 10.89 -0.49
N PRO A 25 -1.65 11.57 -0.99
CA PRO A 25 -2.80 10.89 -1.63
C PRO A 25 -2.42 10.00 -2.82
N SER A 26 -1.39 10.35 -3.58
CA SER A 26 -0.95 9.58 -4.75
C SER A 26 -0.25 8.30 -4.29
N THR A 27 0.62 8.40 -3.29
CA THR A 27 1.25 7.23 -2.68
C THR A 27 0.22 6.35 -1.98
N GLN A 28 -0.77 6.91 -1.31
CA GLN A 28 -1.85 6.13 -0.70
C GLN A 28 -2.66 5.33 -1.74
N ALA A 29 -2.93 5.92 -2.91
CA ALA A 29 -3.58 5.21 -4.02
C ALA A 29 -2.73 4.05 -4.54
N LEU A 30 -1.41 4.25 -4.68
CA LEU A 30 -0.46 3.20 -5.05
C LEU A 30 -0.45 2.06 -4.02
N MET A 31 -0.45 2.38 -2.72
CA MET A 31 -0.52 1.39 -1.64
C MET A 31 -1.77 0.51 -1.77
N ALA A 32 -2.94 1.14 -2.00
CA ALA A 32 -4.19 0.43 -2.21
C ALA A 32 -4.14 -0.49 -3.46
N GLU A 33 -3.54 -0.01 -4.55
CA GLU A 33 -3.33 -0.82 -5.76
C GLU A 33 -2.49 -2.07 -5.47
N ARG A 34 -1.38 -1.92 -4.74
CA ARG A 34 -0.51 -3.05 -4.39
C ARG A 34 -1.20 -4.07 -3.50
N ILE A 35 -2.02 -3.62 -2.54
CA ILE A 35 -2.88 -4.51 -1.75
C ILE A 35 -3.82 -5.31 -2.66
N LEU A 36 -4.51 -4.64 -3.60
CA LEU A 36 -5.44 -5.30 -4.52
C LEU A 36 -4.73 -6.32 -5.43
N GLN A 37 -3.54 -6.00 -5.94
CA GLN A 37 -2.72 -6.91 -6.73
C GLN A 37 -2.32 -8.15 -5.90
N SER A 38 -1.88 -7.95 -4.66
CA SER A 38 -1.54 -9.05 -3.75
C SER A 38 -2.75 -9.93 -3.44
N ALA A 39 -3.93 -9.34 -3.23
CA ALA A 39 -5.17 -10.07 -2.99
C ALA A 39 -5.60 -10.87 -4.21
N ALA A 40 -5.44 -10.31 -5.42
CA ALA A 40 -5.70 -11.02 -6.68
C ALA A 40 -4.76 -12.23 -6.86
N ASN A 41 -3.54 -12.18 -6.30
CA ASN A 41 -2.57 -13.28 -6.30
C ASN A 41 -2.81 -14.31 -5.17
N GLY A 42 -3.91 -14.18 -4.40
CA GLY A 42 -4.31 -15.14 -3.38
C GLY A 42 -3.84 -14.82 -1.96
N THR A 43 -3.18 -13.69 -1.74
CA THR A 43 -2.88 -13.22 -0.38
C THR A 43 -4.19 -12.91 0.36
N ARG A 44 -4.27 -13.29 1.63
CA ARG A 44 -5.44 -13.00 2.50
C ARG A 44 -5.07 -12.45 3.87
N SER A 45 -3.78 -12.35 4.19
CA SER A 45 -3.32 -11.89 5.50
C SER A 45 -3.26 -10.36 5.56
N GLN A 46 -3.84 -9.79 6.61
CA GLN A 46 -3.78 -8.36 6.90
C GLN A 46 -2.32 -7.88 7.04
N GLU A 47 -1.47 -8.66 7.71
CA GLU A 47 -0.07 -8.30 7.92
C GLU A 47 0.68 -8.22 6.60
N THR A 48 0.46 -9.19 5.70
CA THR A 48 1.09 -9.18 4.38
C THR A 48 0.65 -7.98 3.56
N PHE A 49 -0.64 -7.63 3.58
CA PHE A 49 -1.13 -6.42 2.92
C PHE A 49 -0.52 -5.14 3.50
N ARG A 50 -0.34 -5.07 4.81
CA ARG A 50 0.32 -3.93 5.46
C ARG A 50 1.77 -3.80 4.99
N ILE A 51 2.52 -4.89 4.97
CA ILE A 51 3.92 -4.91 4.52
C ILE A 51 4.01 -4.41 3.07
N VAL A 52 3.21 -4.98 2.17
CA VAL A 52 3.19 -4.61 0.75
C VAL A 52 2.83 -3.13 0.55
N ALA A 53 1.90 -2.61 1.34
CA ALA A 53 1.55 -1.19 1.31
C ALA A 53 2.72 -0.30 1.80
N THR A 54 3.35 -0.64 2.92
CA THR A 54 4.50 0.11 3.43
C THR A 54 5.68 0.08 2.45
N GLU A 55 5.96 -1.06 1.81
CA GLU A 55 6.98 -1.17 0.76
C GLU A 55 6.67 -0.26 -0.44
N ALA A 56 5.41 -0.24 -0.88
CA ALA A 56 4.97 0.63 -1.97
C ALA A 56 5.20 2.12 -1.66
N ALA A 57 4.98 2.52 -0.40
CA ALA A 57 5.26 3.89 0.04
C ALA A 57 6.75 4.21 0.03
N ALA A 58 7.59 3.30 0.53
CA ALA A 58 9.05 3.46 0.51
C ALA A 58 9.62 3.52 -0.92
N ASP A 59 9.09 2.73 -1.84
CA ASP A 59 9.49 2.77 -3.25
C ASP A 59 9.06 4.08 -3.92
N SER A 60 7.87 4.59 -3.58
CA SER A 60 7.40 5.89 -4.06
C SER A 60 8.32 7.02 -3.59
N GLU A 61 8.68 7.05 -2.30
CA GLU A 61 9.60 8.04 -1.74
C GLU A 61 10.98 7.98 -2.43
N ARG A 62 11.53 6.78 -2.62
CA ARG A 62 12.80 6.61 -3.35
C ARG A 62 12.74 7.16 -4.77
N LEU A 63 11.65 6.89 -5.50
CA LEU A 63 11.46 7.42 -6.84
C LEU A 63 11.35 8.95 -6.85
N GLN A 64 10.70 9.55 -5.86
CA GLN A 64 10.63 11.01 -5.73
C GLN A 64 12.01 11.63 -5.46
N VAL A 65 12.80 11.02 -4.57
CA VAL A 65 14.18 11.46 -4.27
C VAL A 65 15.07 11.38 -5.50
N LEU A 66 15.00 10.28 -6.27
CA LEU A 66 15.80 10.08 -7.48
C LEU A 66 15.42 11.03 -8.62
N ASN A 67 14.16 11.44 -8.70
CA ASN A 67 13.66 12.37 -9.73
C ASN A 67 13.70 13.84 -9.32
N SER A 68 14.20 14.15 -8.12
CA SER A 68 14.39 15.52 -7.66
C SER A 68 15.67 16.09 -8.32
N PRO A 69 15.58 17.18 -9.12
CA PRO A 69 16.78 17.79 -9.70
C PRO A 69 17.66 18.31 -8.55
N HIS A 70 18.90 17.82 -8.49
CA HIS A 70 19.90 18.36 -7.58
C HIS A 70 20.20 19.82 -7.95
N PRO A 71 20.35 20.72 -6.95
CA PRO A 71 20.77 22.10 -7.19
C PRO A 71 22.18 22.21 -7.77
#